data_AF-A0A2G6R0E3-F1
#
_entry.id   AF-A0A2G6R0E3-F1
#
_cell.length_a   1.000
_cell.length_b   1.000
_cell.length_c   1.000
_cell.angle_alpha   90.00
_cell.angle_beta   90.00
_cell.angle_gamma   90.00
#
_symmetry.space_group_name_H-M   'P 1'
#
loop_
_entity.id
_entity.type
_entity.pdbx_description
1 polymer ?
#
loop_
_entity_poly.entity_id
_entity_poly.type
_entity_poly.pdbx_seq_one_letter_code
_entity_poly.pdbx_strand_id
1 'polypeptide(L)' 'GQPCFRASPLTKRYGWGVHSNENGKVAIYGADTKEYQNFVADETIRKVKAMKSKR' A
#
# COMPACT_ATOMS: atom_id res chain seq x y z
N GLY A 1 -5.99 3.66 18.35
CA GLY A 1 -4.90 2.87 17.73
C GLY A 1 -5.25 2.64 16.28
N GLN A 2 -4.36 2.99 15.35
CA GLN A 2 -4.58 2.74 13.92
C GLN A 2 -4.17 1.29 13.60
N PRO A 3 -5.02 0.49 12.94
CA PRO A 3 -4.65 -0.87 12.57
C PRO A 3 -3.39 -0.87 11.70
N CYS A 4 -2.41 -1.71 12.07
CA CYS A 4 -1.14 -1.77 11.37
C CYS A 4 -1.30 -2.50 10.03
N PHE A 5 -1.58 -1.74 8.96
CA PHE A 5 -1.66 -2.28 7.60
C PHE A 5 -0.33 -2.85 7.07
N ARG A 6 0.81 -2.50 7.70
CA ARG A 6 2.13 -3.08 7.42
C ARG A 6 2.28 -4.52 7.90
N ALA A 7 1.54 -4.91 8.96
CA ALA A 7 1.62 -6.26 9.53
C ALA A 7 0.62 -7.24 8.89
N SER A 8 -0.21 -6.77 7.96
CA SER A 8 -1.24 -7.61 7.36
C SER A 8 -0.68 -8.41 6.15
N PRO A 9 -0.97 -9.72 6.05
CA PRO A 9 -0.64 -10.51 4.86
C PRO A 9 -1.38 -10.04 3.61
N LEU A 10 -2.38 -9.15 3.72
CA LEU A 10 -3.13 -8.55 2.60
C LEU A 10 -2.20 -8.02 1.50
N THR A 11 -1.15 -7.30 1.87
CA THR A 11 -0.27 -6.65 0.88
C THR A 11 0.79 -7.59 0.28
N LYS A 12 1.25 -8.59 1.03
CA LYS A 12 2.30 -9.53 0.60
C LYS A 12 1.77 -10.81 -0.04
N ARG A 13 0.62 -11.31 0.43
CA ARG A 13 0.06 -12.61 0.05
C ARG A 13 -1.17 -12.49 -0.85
N TYR A 14 -1.94 -11.42 -0.74
CA TYR A 14 -3.19 -11.24 -1.47
C TYR A 14 -3.16 -10.13 -2.54
N GLY A 15 -2.00 -9.50 -2.77
CA GLY A 15 -1.84 -8.52 -3.84
C GLY A 15 -2.64 -7.23 -3.62
N TRP A 16 -2.70 -6.71 -2.40
CA TRP A 16 -3.35 -5.43 -2.12
C TRP A 16 -2.31 -4.30 -1.97
N GLY A 17 -2.55 -3.17 -2.60
CA GLY A 17 -1.86 -1.91 -2.38
C GLY A 17 -2.49 -1.11 -1.25
N VAL A 18 -1.67 -0.50 -0.41
CA VAL A 18 -2.14 0.45 0.62
C VAL A 18 -1.62 1.83 0.23
N HIS A 19 -2.54 2.76 0.05
CA HIS A 19 -2.24 4.16 -0.21
C HIS A 19 -2.56 4.98 1.04
N SER A 20 -1.62 5.82 1.46
CA SER A 20 -1.81 6.74 2.58
C SER A 20 -1.58 8.16 2.06
N ASN A 21 -2.57 9.03 2.22
CA ASN A 21 -2.45 10.42 1.81
C ASN A 21 -1.94 11.31 2.96
N GLU A 22 -1.59 12.56 2.65
CA GLU A 22 -1.07 13.53 3.63
C GLU A 22 -2.07 13.87 4.75
N ASN A 23 -3.37 13.67 4.52
CA ASN A 23 -4.41 13.85 5.54
C ASN A 23 -4.51 12.67 6.52
N GLY A 24 -3.62 11.67 6.43
CA GLY A 24 -3.64 10.47 7.27
C GLY A 24 -4.77 9.49 6.93
N LYS A 25 -5.46 9.68 5.79
CA LYS A 25 -6.45 8.73 5.28
C LYS A 25 -5.73 7.60 4.56
N VAL A 26 -6.19 6.38 4.81
CA VAL A 26 -5.64 5.17 4.23
C VAL A 26 -6.72 4.49 3.39
N ALA A 27 -6.40 4.18 2.15
CA ALA A 27 -7.25 3.42 1.24
C ALA A 27 -6.51 2.17 0.78
N ILE A 28 -7.27 1.09 0.55
CA ILE A 28 -6.73 -0.17 0.06
C ILE A 28 -7.22 -0.36 -1.37
N TYR A 29 -6.29 -0.63 -2.27
CA TYR A 29 -6.54 -0.88 -3.69
C TYR A 29 -6.10 -2.31 -4.01
N GLY A 30 -6.88 -3.05 -4.80
CA GLY A 30 -6.42 -4.33 -5.33
C GLY A 30 -5.33 -4.11 -6.38
N ALA A 31 -4.32 -4.99 -6.48
CA ALA A 31 -3.29 -4.87 -7.51
C ALA A 31 -3.85 -4.95 -8.94
N ASP A 32 -5.05 -5.53 -9.10
CA ASP A 32 -5.77 -5.64 -10.36
C ASP A 32 -6.52 -4.34 -10.75
N THR A 33 -6.63 -3.36 -9.85
CA THR A 33 -7.37 -2.12 -10.15
C THR A 33 -6.53 -1.12 -10.94
N LYS A 34 -7.21 -0.35 -11.80
CA LYS A 34 -6.58 0.72 -12.60
C LYS A 34 -5.98 1.80 -11.71
N GLU A 35 -6.60 2.13 -10.58
CA GLU A 35 -6.03 3.11 -9.65
C GLU A 35 -4.69 2.65 -9.08
N TYR A 36 -4.53 1.35 -8.76
CA TYR A 36 -3.25 0.83 -8.30
C TYR A 36 -2.18 0.98 -9.37
N GLN A 37 -2.49 0.66 -10.63
CA GLN A 37 -1.55 0.86 -11.74
C GLN A 37 -1.19 2.33 -11.95
N ASN A 38 -2.15 3.25 -11.84
CA ASN A 38 -1.88 4.68 -11.91
C ASN A 38 -0.94 5.13 -10.78
N PHE A 39 -1.17 4.67 -9.55
CA PHE A 39 -0.27 4.96 -8.42
C PHE A 39 1.11 4.31 -8.55
N VAL A 40 1.21 3.16 -9.24
CA VAL A 40 2.49 2.50 -9.54
C VAL A 40 3.22 3.21 -10.68
N ALA A 41 2.51 3.78 -11.65
CA ALA A 41 3.09 4.58 -12.73
C ALA A 41 3.51 5.97 -12.25
N ASP A 42 2.82 6.52 -11.25
CA ASP A 42 3.12 7.83 -10.69
C ASP A 42 4.45 7.82 -9.91
N GLU A 43 5.38 8.68 -10.31
CA GLU A 43 6.70 8.81 -9.68
C GLU A 43 6.73 9.80 -8.51
N THR A 44 5.69 10.63 -8.37
CA THR A 44 5.55 11.57 -7.25
C THR A 44 5.19 10.84 -5.95
N ILE A 45 4.67 9.62 -6.06
CA ILE A 45 4.24 8.81 -4.92
C ILE A 45 5.42 8.04 -4.36
N ARG A 46 5.64 8.22 -3.06
CA ARG A 46 6.68 7.49 -2.33
C ARG A 46 6.29 6.01 -2.15
N LYS A 47 6.87 5.15 -2.98
CA LYS A 47 6.67 3.69 -2.93
C LYS A 47 7.51 3.08 -1.82
N VAL A 48 6.85 2.51 -0.82
CA VAL A 48 7.51 1.80 0.30
C VAL A 48 7.14 0.33 0.29
N LYS A 49 8.11 -0.54 0.60
CA LYS A 49 7.83 -1.97 0.79
C LYS A 49 6.90 -2.16 1.98
N ALA A 50 5.83 -2.94 1.81
CA ALA A 50 4.83 -3.16 2.86
C ALA A 50 5.40 -3.76 4.14
N MET A 51 6.38 -4.67 4.01
CA MET A 51 7.15 -5.21 5.12
C MET A 51 8.65 -5.12 4.84
N LYS A 52 9.44 -4.71 5.84
CA LYS A 52 10.90 -4.87 5.82
C LYS A 52 11.23 -6.32 6.19
N SER A 53 12.04 -6.99 5.37
CA SER A 53 12.60 -8.33 5.65
C SER A 53 13.76 -8.29 6.66
N LYS A 54 13.77 -7.35 7.62
CA LYS A 54 14.88 -7.25 8.57
C LYS A 54 14.37 -7.64 9.96
N ARG A 55 14.94 -8.73 10.48
CA ARG A 55 14.88 -9.15 11.88
C ARG A 55 15.39 -8.05 12.79
#